data_AF-A0A7X7S6C8-F1
#
_entry.id   AF-A0A7X7S6C8-F1
#
_cell.length_a   1.000
_cell.length_b   1.000
_cell.length_c   1.000
_cell.angle_alpha   90.00
_cell.angle_beta   90.00
_cell.angle_gamma   90.00
#
_symmetry.space_group_name_H-M   'P 1'
#
loop_
_entity.id
_entity.type
_entity.pdbx_description
1 polymer ?
#
loop_
_entity_poly.entity_id
_entity_poly.type
_entity_poly.pdbx_seq_one_letter_code
_entity_poly.pdbx_strand_id
1 'polypeptide(L)' 'MLHLLGYDHEQEGDRRVMRDMERRLMSGLEEIPSGFVAIIGRPNVGKSTLLNELSDRTLAITTAKP' A
#
# COMPACT_ATOMS: atom_id res chain seq x y z
N MET A 1 -25.33 -9.58 31.04
CA MET A 1 -25.90 -10.94 30.80
C MET A 1 -25.56 -11.50 29.41
N LEU A 2 -25.31 -10.66 28.40
CA LEU A 2 -24.78 -11.03 27.06
C LEU A 2 -23.23 -11.01 26.99
N HIS A 3 -22.54 -11.37 28.08
CA HIS A 3 -21.08 -11.54 28.12
C HIS A 3 -20.69 -12.96 28.57
N LEU A 4 -21.68 -13.86 28.75
CA LEU A 4 -21.52 -15.23 29.24
C LEU A 4 -21.60 -16.29 28.12
N LEU A 5 -21.83 -15.87 26.87
CA LEU A 5 -22.00 -16.78 25.72
C LEU A 5 -20.75 -16.92 24.83
N GLY A 6 -19.56 -16.55 25.31
CA GLY A 6 -18.31 -16.94 24.65
C GLY A 6 -18.13 -16.44 23.20
N TYR A 7 -18.90 -15.46 22.76
CA TYR A 7 -18.74 -14.80 21.45
C TYR A 7 -17.62 -13.75 21.46
N ASP A 8 -16.48 -14.09 22.08
CA ASP A 8 -15.21 -13.38 21.86
C ASP A 8 -14.11 -14.36 21.41
N HIS A 9 -14.50 -15.57 21.01
CA HIS A 9 -13.63 -16.48 20.28
C HIS A 9 -13.58 -16.07 18.81
N GLU A 10 -12.96 -14.92 18.52
CA GLU A 10 -12.08 -14.90 17.36
C GLU A 10 -10.98 -15.92 17.69
N GLN A 11 -11.20 -17.16 17.23
CA GLN A 11 -10.39 -18.32 17.56
C GLN A 11 -8.91 -17.95 17.54
N GLU A 12 -8.24 -18.07 18.69
CA GLU A 12 -6.80 -17.82 18.85
C GLU A 12 -5.96 -18.57 17.79
N GLY A 13 -6.51 -19.67 17.27
CA GLY A 13 -5.97 -20.45 16.15
C GLY A 13 -6.02 -19.73 14.81
N ASP A 14 -7.12 -19.07 14.45
CA ASP A 14 -7.25 -18.34 13.17
C ASP A 14 -6.32 -17.14 13.12
N ARG A 15 -6.19 -16.38 14.22
CA ARG A 15 -5.22 -15.29 14.32
C ARG A 15 -3.78 -15.80 14.20
N ARG A 16 -3.49 -17.02 14.66
CA ARG A 16 -2.16 -17.64 14.56
C ARG A 16 -1.85 -18.07 13.13
N VAL A 17 -2.80 -18.70 12.45
CA VAL A 17 -2.69 -19.07 11.03
C VAL A 17 -2.52 -17.82 10.16
N MET A 18 -3.29 -16.77 10.43
CA MET A 18 -3.20 -15.51 9.69
C MET A 18 -1.84 -14.84 9.89
N ARG A 19 -1.33 -14.80 11.13
CA ARG A 19 0.00 -14.26 11.44
C ARG A 19 1.13 -15.04 10.80
N ASP A 20 1.05 -16.37 10.77
CA ASP A 20 2.07 -17.19 10.10
C ASP A 20 2.02 -17.04 8.59
N MET A 21 0.82 -16.91 8.01
CA MET A 21 0.65 -16.63 6.59
C MET A 21 1.20 -15.24 6.24
N GLU A 22 0.88 -14.23 7.02
CA GLU A 22 1.43 -12.88 6.90
C GLU A 22 2.96 -12.89 7.04
N ARG A 23 3.51 -13.59 8.04
CA ARG A 23 4.96 -13.73 8.19
C ARG A 23 5.62 -14.38 6.99
N ARG A 24 5.02 -15.42 6.39
CA ARG A 24 5.55 -16.08 5.19
C ARG A 24 5.50 -15.17 3.98
N LEU A 25 4.41 -14.43 3.81
CA LEU A 25 4.26 -13.42 2.76
C LEU A 25 5.29 -12.29 2.92
N MET A 26 5.51 -11.82 4.14
CA MET A 26 6.42 -10.73 4.45
C MET A 26 7.90 -11.17 4.49
N SER A 27 8.20 -12.44 4.79
CA SER A 27 9.58 -12.95 4.93
C SER A 27 10.38 -13.00 3.62
N GLY A 28 9.70 -12.96 2.47
CA GLY A 28 10.33 -12.95 1.15
C GLY A 28 10.44 -11.56 0.53
N LEU A 29 9.88 -10.53 1.19
CA LEU A 29 10.05 -9.15 0.77
C LEU A 29 11.37 -8.68 1.37
N GLU A 30 12.45 -8.76 0.59
CA GLU A 30 13.65 -7.98 0.89
C GLU A 30 13.23 -6.54 1.18
N GLU A 31 13.81 -5.92 2.21
CA GLU A 31 13.61 -4.50 2.47
C GLU A 31 14.00 -3.73 1.21
N ILE A 32 13.00 -3.34 0.42
CA ILE A 32 13.24 -2.60 -0.82
C ILE A 32 13.84 -1.27 -0.38
N PRO A 33 15.08 -0.94 -0.78
CA PRO A 33 15.67 0.33 -0.43
C PRO A 33 14.76 1.44 -0.95
N SER A 34 14.27 2.26 -0.03
CA SER A 34 13.37 3.38 -0.34
C SER A 34 14.12 4.70 -0.30
N GLY A 35 13.68 5.66 -1.10
CA GLY A 35 14.33 6.96 -1.24
C GLY A 35 13.46 7.98 -1.95
N PHE A 36 13.89 9.23 -1.97
CA PHE A 36 13.20 10.31 -2.66
C PHE A 36 13.74 10.49 -4.08
N VAL A 37 12.85 10.64 -5.06
CA VAL A 37 13.17 10.89 -6.46
C VAL A 37 12.48 12.18 -6.91
N ALA A 38 13.24 13.07 -7.56
CA ALA A 38 12.69 14.29 -8.15
C ALA A 38 12.48 14.12 -9.67
N ILE A 39 11.25 14.37 -10.14
CA ILE A 39 10.90 14.38 -11.57
C ILE A 39 10.88 15.84 -12.04
N ILE A 40 11.87 16.24 -12.86
CA ILE A 40 12.03 17.62 -13.34
C ILE A 40 11.87 17.71 -14.87
N GLY A 41 11.42 18.87 -15.37
CA GLY A 41 11.27 19.11 -16.81
C GLY A 41 10.39 20.33 -17.11
N ARG A 42 10.32 20.72 -18.39
CA ARG A 42 9.51 21.86 -18.85
C ARG A 42 8.03 21.73 -18.43
N PRO A 43 7.27 22.83 -18.35
CA PRO A 43 5.82 22.77 -18.12
C PRO A 43 5.14 21.80 -19.10
N ASN A 44 4.15 21.06 -18.62
CA ASN A 44 3.29 20.17 -19.42
C ASN A 44 3.94 19.02 -20.21
N VAL A 45 5.22 18.68 -19.97
CA VAL A 45 5.88 17.52 -20.60
C VAL A 45 5.41 16.14 -20.10
N GLY A 46 4.30 16.06 -19.37
CA GLY A 46 3.74 14.78 -18.91
C GLY A 46 4.28 14.23 -17.59
N LYS A 47 5.00 15.03 -16.80
CA LYS A 47 5.54 14.62 -15.47
C LYS A 47 4.46 14.05 -14.54
N SER A 48 3.33 14.75 -14.42
CA SER A 48 2.19 14.31 -13.60
C SER A 48 1.51 13.06 -14.18
N THR A 49 1.51 12.90 -15.49
CA THR A 49 1.00 11.68 -16.16
C THR A 49 1.85 10.47 -15.80
N LEU A 50 3.17 10.59 -15.93
CA LEU A 50 4.12 9.53 -15.56
C LEU A 50 3.97 9.14 -14.08
N LEU A 51 3.81 10.11 -13.18
CA LEU A 51 3.64 9.84 -11.76
C LEU A 51 2.32 9.12 -11.46
N ASN A 52 1.22 9.49 -12.15
CA ASN A 52 -0.06 8.83 -11.99
C ASN A 52 -0.05 7.37 -12.49
N GLU A 53 0.65 7.11 -13.59
CA GLU A 53 0.80 5.77 -14.16
C GLU A 53 1.68 4.86 -13.29
N LEU A 54 2.79 5.38 -12.76
CA LEU A 54 3.66 4.63 -11.83
C LEU A 54 3.01 4.35 -10.48
N SER A 55 2.08 5.20 -10.05
CA SER A 55 1.44 5.07 -8.73
C SER A 55 0.18 4.21 -8.76
N ASP A 56 -0.25 3.74 -9.94
CA ASP A 56 -1.50 3.02 -10.20
C ASP A 56 -2.75 3.72 -9.60
N ARG A 57 -2.62 5.04 -9.38
CA ARG A 57 -3.63 5.92 -8.79
C ARG A 57 -3.29 7.38 -9.13
N THR A 58 -4.32 8.22 -9.26
CA THR A 58 -4.15 9.65 -9.56
C THR A 58 -3.66 10.41 -8.33
N LEU A 59 -2.35 10.65 -8.24
CA LEU A 59 -1.73 11.42 -7.15
C LEU A 59 -1.39 12.86 -7.54
N ALA A 60 -1.28 13.16 -8.84
CA ALA A 60 -0.93 14.48 -9.33
C ALA A 60 -1.98 15.01 -10.32
N ILE A 61 -2.29 16.30 -10.16
CA ILE A 61 -3.17 17.05 -11.05
C ILE A 61 -2.45 17.28 -12.39
N THR A 62 -3.15 17.05 -13.50
CA THR A 62 -2.68 17.30 -14.88
C THR A 62 -3.51 18.40 -15.53
N THR A 63 -2.90 19.26 -16.34
CA THR A 63 -3.59 20.26 -17.19
C THR A 63 -2.82 20.45 -18.48
N ALA A 64 -3.53 20.70 -19.58
CA ALA A 64 -2.94 20.91 -20.90
C ALA A 64 -2.62 22.40 -21.19
N LYS A 65 -2.84 23.30 -20.22
CA LYS A 65 -2.63 24.74 -20.40
C LYS A 65 -1.14 25.08 -20.29
N PRO A 66 -0.53 25.75 -21.29
CA PRO A 66 0.88 26.14 -21.26
C PRO A 66 1.24 27.00 -20.06
#